data_AF-A0A656Z6W6-F1
#
_entry.id   AF-A0A656Z6W6-F1
#
_cell.length_a   1.000
_cell.length_b   1.000
_cell.length_c   1.000
_cell.angle_alpha   90.00
_cell.angle_beta   90.00
_cell.angle_gamma   90.00
#
_symmetry.space_group_name_H-M   'P 1'
#
loop_
_entity.id
_entity.type
_entity.pdbx_description
1 polymer ?
#
loop_
_entity_poly.entity_id
_entity_poly.type
_entity_poly.pdbx_seq_one_letter_code
_entity_poly.pdbx_strand_id
1 'polypeptide(L)'
;MDSELFGNDISKLWPISYEGQSDTACFDNALEFLHQGGYSLAHAMMMLIPEAWSGNKLMSDERRAFYEYHAALMEPWDGPAAVAFTDGRQIGATLDRNGLRPARYIVTDDDFVILASEAGVLPVEEKKVVKKWRLQPGRMLLIDMEEGRIVSDEEIKSQIAQKHPYKQWLSNTQLILEDLNPVEPRALRKDVSLLDRQQSFGYSQEDTKLLMSPNGYNWSGSHRLDGYGYADFGHV
;
A
#
# COMPACT_ATOMS: atom_id res chain seq x y z
N MET A 1 15.02 5.82 -16.98
CA MET A 1 15.12 4.56 -16.22
C MET A 1 16.24 3.76 -16.83
N ASP A 2 17.12 3.20 -16.01
CA ASP A 2 18.29 2.44 -16.45
C ASP A 2 18.32 1.12 -15.67
N SER A 3 18.75 0.04 -16.32
CA SER A 3 18.79 -1.29 -15.73
C SER A 3 19.92 -2.07 -16.34
N GLU A 4 20.73 -2.73 -15.52
CA GLU A 4 21.80 -3.61 -16.01
C GLU A 4 21.25 -4.83 -16.77
N LEU A 5 20.03 -5.28 -16.45
CA LEU A 5 19.40 -6.44 -17.08
C LEU A 5 18.92 -6.14 -18.51
N PHE A 6 18.40 -4.94 -18.74
CA PHE A 6 17.80 -4.53 -20.02
C PHE A 6 18.67 -3.54 -20.81
N GLY A 7 19.63 -2.87 -20.17
CA GLY A 7 20.41 -1.79 -20.76
C GLY A 7 19.54 -0.78 -21.50
N ASN A 8 19.94 -0.42 -22.71
CA ASN A 8 19.21 0.51 -23.57
C ASN A 8 17.82 0.02 -24.00
N ASP A 9 17.58 -1.30 -23.95
CA ASP A 9 16.31 -1.90 -24.35
C ASP A 9 15.19 -1.67 -23.34
N ILE A 10 15.49 -1.18 -22.13
CA ILE A 10 14.45 -0.80 -21.15
C ILE A 10 13.45 0.21 -21.72
N SER A 11 13.89 1.05 -22.66
CA SER A 11 13.03 2.02 -23.34
C SER A 11 11.91 1.37 -24.17
N LYS A 12 12.09 0.10 -24.60
CA LYS A 12 11.10 -0.66 -25.37
C LYS A 12 9.91 -1.13 -24.54
N LEU A 13 10.04 -1.16 -23.21
CA LEU A 13 8.96 -1.58 -22.32
C LEU A 13 7.85 -0.52 -22.22
N TRP A 14 8.12 0.72 -22.65
CA TRP A 14 7.19 1.82 -22.43
C TRP A 14 6.10 1.93 -23.50
N PRO A 15 4.85 2.24 -23.11
CA PRO A 15 4.37 2.40 -21.72
C PRO A 15 4.09 1.05 -21.03
N ILE A 16 4.32 0.95 -19.71
CA ILE A 16 3.96 -0.24 -18.91
C ILE A 16 2.46 -0.44 -18.84
N SER A 17 1.73 0.65 -18.61
CA SER A 17 0.28 0.64 -18.55
C SER A 17 -0.27 1.52 -19.66
N TYR A 18 -1.19 0.96 -20.43
CA TYR A 18 -1.86 1.65 -21.53
C TYR A 18 -3.18 2.25 -21.04
N GLU A 19 -3.59 3.35 -21.66
CA GLU A 19 -4.88 3.96 -21.39
C GLU A 19 -6.03 2.98 -21.72
N GLY A 20 -7.02 2.91 -20.83
CA GLY A 20 -8.19 2.02 -20.97
C GLY A 20 -7.99 0.59 -20.44
N GLN A 21 -6.82 0.24 -19.89
CA GLN A 21 -6.63 -1.02 -19.17
C GLN A 21 -7.39 -1.02 -17.83
N SER A 22 -7.82 -2.21 -17.39
CA SER A 22 -8.38 -2.36 -16.04
C SER A 22 -7.31 -2.14 -14.98
N ASP A 23 -7.75 -1.83 -13.76
CA ASP A 23 -6.90 -1.76 -12.57
C ASP A 23 -6.03 -3.02 -12.39
N THR A 24 -6.63 -4.19 -12.60
CA THR A 24 -5.99 -5.50 -12.45
C THR A 24 -4.94 -5.73 -13.54
N ALA A 25 -5.20 -5.30 -14.77
CA ALA A 25 -4.21 -5.38 -15.85
C ALA A 25 -3.03 -4.44 -15.59
N CYS A 26 -3.29 -3.22 -15.12
CA CYS A 26 -2.23 -2.29 -14.72
C CYS A 26 -1.38 -2.85 -13.56
N PHE A 27 -2.02 -3.53 -12.59
CA PHE A 27 -1.32 -4.20 -11.49
C PHE A 27 -0.43 -5.34 -12.00
N ASP A 28 -0.94 -6.18 -12.90
CA ASP A 28 -0.19 -7.29 -13.49
C ASP A 28 1.06 -6.79 -14.25
N ASN A 29 0.91 -5.73 -15.06
CA ASN A 29 2.05 -5.13 -15.77
C ASN A 29 3.10 -4.56 -14.80
N ALA A 30 2.67 -3.95 -13.70
CA ALA A 30 3.57 -3.42 -12.68
C ALA A 30 4.31 -4.56 -11.93
N LEU A 31 3.61 -5.64 -11.62
CA LEU A 31 4.19 -6.84 -11.00
C LEU A 31 5.21 -7.50 -11.92
N GLU A 32 4.84 -7.71 -13.19
CA GLU A 32 5.74 -8.27 -14.20
C GLU A 32 6.97 -7.38 -14.37
N PHE A 33 6.79 -6.06 -14.46
CA PHE A 33 7.89 -5.12 -14.59
C PHE A 33 8.88 -5.20 -13.42
N LEU A 34 8.39 -5.26 -12.18
CA LEU A 34 9.26 -5.43 -11.00
C LEU A 34 9.95 -6.80 -10.99
N HIS A 35 9.21 -7.87 -11.30
CA HIS A 35 9.76 -9.22 -11.30
C HIS A 35 10.87 -9.38 -12.35
N GLN A 36 10.61 -8.95 -13.59
CA GLN A 36 11.58 -8.92 -14.67
C GLN A 36 12.74 -7.96 -14.38
N GLY A 37 12.50 -6.91 -13.59
CA GLY A 37 13.52 -6.01 -13.07
C GLY A 37 14.45 -6.60 -12.00
N GLY A 38 14.26 -7.86 -11.61
CA GLY A 38 15.16 -8.60 -10.70
C GLY A 38 14.65 -8.75 -9.27
N TYR A 39 13.44 -8.27 -8.97
CA TYR A 39 12.79 -8.56 -7.69
C TYR A 39 12.25 -9.99 -7.68
N SER A 40 12.36 -10.70 -6.55
CA SER A 40 11.62 -11.96 -6.40
C SER A 40 10.13 -11.67 -6.38
N LEU A 41 9.31 -12.64 -6.78
CA LEU A 41 7.86 -12.49 -6.87
C LEU A 41 7.26 -12.03 -5.53
N ALA A 42 7.68 -12.65 -4.42
CA ALA A 42 7.25 -12.26 -3.09
C ALA A 42 7.70 -10.83 -2.70
N HIS A 43 8.91 -10.41 -3.08
CA HIS A 43 9.39 -9.05 -2.83
C HIS A 43 8.54 -8.03 -3.60
N ALA A 44 8.31 -8.25 -4.90
CA ALA A 44 7.48 -7.36 -5.71
C ALA A 44 6.06 -7.25 -5.14
N MET A 45 5.46 -8.37 -4.71
CA MET A 45 4.16 -8.36 -4.04
C MET A 45 4.18 -7.59 -2.71
N MET A 46 5.24 -7.71 -1.90
CA MET A 46 5.40 -6.93 -0.67
C MET A 46 5.57 -5.43 -0.92
N MET A 47 6.10 -5.03 -2.08
CA MET A 47 6.20 -3.62 -2.49
C MET A 47 4.85 -3.07 -2.97
N LEU A 48 4.14 -3.83 -3.81
CA LEU A 48 2.88 -3.40 -4.40
C LEU A 48 1.72 -3.44 -3.40
N ILE A 49 1.63 -4.51 -2.59
CA ILE A 49 0.61 -4.71 -1.56
C ILE A 49 1.29 -4.87 -0.19
N PRO A 50 1.82 -3.79 0.39
CA PRO A 50 2.47 -3.86 1.70
C PRO A 50 1.45 -4.13 2.80
N GLU A 51 1.87 -4.89 3.83
CA GLU A 51 1.04 -5.07 5.02
C GLU A 51 0.94 -3.78 5.85
N ALA A 52 -0.03 -3.69 6.77
CA ALA A 52 -0.14 -2.56 7.67
C ALA A 52 1.08 -2.51 8.64
N TRP A 53 2.07 -1.69 8.27
CA TRP A 53 3.35 -1.57 8.97
C TRP A 53 3.43 -0.33 9.86
N SER A 54 2.79 0.78 9.46
CA SER A 54 2.79 2.03 10.22
C SER A 54 2.09 1.85 11.57
N GLY A 55 2.78 2.24 12.65
CA GLY A 55 2.27 2.09 14.02
C GLY A 55 2.21 0.65 14.57
N ASN A 56 2.63 -0.36 13.80
CA ASN A 56 2.62 -1.75 14.23
C ASN A 56 3.78 -2.06 15.19
N LYS A 57 3.47 -2.18 16.48
CA LYS A 57 4.45 -2.47 17.55
C LYS A 57 4.91 -3.93 17.61
N LEU A 58 4.18 -4.85 16.96
CA LEU A 58 4.52 -6.27 16.93
C LEU A 58 5.44 -6.63 15.76
N MET A 59 5.61 -5.72 14.81
CA MET A 59 6.51 -5.89 13.68
C MET A 59 7.97 -5.69 14.10
N SER A 60 8.86 -6.52 13.56
CA SER A 60 10.31 -6.35 13.76
C SER A 60 10.81 -5.05 13.13
N ASP A 61 11.92 -4.53 13.65
CA ASP A 61 12.53 -3.30 13.15
C ASP A 61 13.02 -3.45 11.71
N GLU A 62 13.55 -4.62 11.35
CA GLU A 62 14.03 -4.92 10.00
C GLU A 62 12.88 -4.88 9.00
N ARG A 63 11.73 -5.49 9.36
CA ARG A 63 10.55 -5.50 8.49
C ARG A 63 9.92 -4.12 8.37
N ARG A 64 9.88 -3.35 9.47
CA ARG A 64 9.42 -1.96 9.44
C ARG A 64 10.31 -1.12 8.53
N ALA A 65 11.63 -1.24 8.66
CA ALA A 65 12.60 -0.54 7.82
C ALA A 65 12.47 -0.93 6.34
N PHE A 66 12.23 -2.22 6.03
CA PHE A 66 11.92 -2.65 4.67
C PHE A 66 10.72 -1.89 4.10
N TYR A 67 9.60 -1.85 4.82
CA TYR A 67 8.40 -1.20 4.32
C TYR A 67 8.54 0.32 4.23
N GLU A 68 9.18 0.96 5.22
CA GLU A 68 9.43 2.39 5.21
C GLU A 68 10.32 2.80 4.03
N TYR A 69 11.36 2.00 3.72
CA TYR A 69 12.21 2.24 2.55
C TYR A 69 11.43 2.16 1.24
N HIS A 70 10.60 1.12 1.07
CA HIS A 70 9.85 0.96 -0.17
C HIS A 70 8.65 1.90 -0.29
N ALA A 71 8.09 2.40 0.82
CA ALA A 71 7.02 3.39 0.79
C ALA A 71 7.44 4.72 0.14
N ALA A 72 8.73 5.04 0.16
CA ALA A 72 9.29 6.19 -0.57
C ALA A 72 9.49 5.93 -2.07
N LEU A 73 9.46 4.66 -2.50
CA LEU A 73 9.74 4.24 -3.88
C LEU A 73 8.50 3.84 -4.66
N MET A 74 7.51 3.25 -3.99
CA MET A 74 6.29 2.75 -4.59
C MET A 74 5.11 3.08 -3.68
N GLU A 75 4.10 3.74 -4.26
CA GLU A 75 2.84 3.92 -3.56
C GLU A 75 2.08 2.58 -3.47
N PRO A 76 1.46 2.26 -2.32
CA PRO A 76 0.69 1.03 -2.18
C PRO A 76 -0.46 0.98 -3.18
N TRP A 77 -0.62 -0.14 -3.86
CA TRP A 77 -1.78 -0.45 -4.68
C TRP A 77 -2.94 -0.87 -3.75
N ASP A 78 -3.61 0.14 -3.21
CA ASP A 78 -4.65 -0.04 -2.20
C ASP A 78 -6.03 -0.25 -2.81
N GLY A 79 -6.88 -0.98 -2.07
CA GLY A 79 -8.23 -1.33 -2.48
C GLY A 79 -8.58 -2.76 -2.07
N PRO A 80 -9.87 -3.15 -2.08
CA PRO A 80 -10.28 -4.50 -1.69
C PRO A 80 -9.75 -5.57 -2.66
N ALA A 81 -8.74 -6.33 -2.24
CA ALA A 81 -8.06 -7.27 -3.12
C ALA A 81 -7.77 -8.62 -2.43
N ALA A 82 -8.05 -9.69 -3.16
CA ALA A 82 -7.49 -11.03 -2.92
C ALA A 82 -6.79 -11.44 -4.20
N VAL A 83 -5.46 -11.49 -4.16
CA VAL A 83 -4.62 -11.69 -5.34
C VAL A 83 -3.98 -13.05 -5.24
N ALA A 84 -4.16 -13.88 -6.28
CA ALA A 84 -3.36 -15.06 -6.52
C ALA A 84 -2.37 -14.75 -7.66
N PHE A 85 -1.13 -15.17 -7.51
CA PHE A 85 -0.04 -14.80 -8.41
C PHE A 85 0.93 -15.98 -8.58
N THR A 86 1.64 -16.02 -9.72
CA THR A 86 2.63 -17.06 -10.00
C THR A 86 3.63 -16.61 -11.05
N ASP A 87 4.86 -17.13 -10.97
CA ASP A 87 5.90 -17.04 -12.00
C ASP A 87 6.15 -18.41 -12.68
N GLY A 88 5.28 -19.40 -12.44
CA GLY A 88 5.43 -20.78 -12.90
C GLY A 88 6.30 -21.69 -12.02
N ARG A 89 7.05 -21.14 -11.06
CA ARG A 89 7.85 -21.88 -10.07
C ARG A 89 7.29 -21.74 -8.66
N GLN A 90 6.82 -20.54 -8.33
CA GLN A 90 6.13 -20.23 -7.10
C GLN A 90 4.67 -19.88 -7.39
N ILE A 91 3.78 -20.30 -6.49
CA ILE A 91 2.37 -19.94 -6.51
C ILE A 91 2.08 -19.27 -5.18
N GLY A 92 1.52 -18.07 -5.22
CA GLY A 92 1.22 -17.32 -4.01
C GLY A 92 -0.17 -16.72 -4.01
N ALA A 93 -0.60 -16.34 -2.80
CA ALA A 93 -1.78 -15.53 -2.62
C ALA A 93 -1.58 -14.55 -1.46
N THR A 94 -2.10 -13.32 -1.62
CA THR A 94 -2.10 -12.29 -0.58
C THR A 94 -3.43 -11.55 -0.56
N LEU A 95 -3.70 -10.88 0.55
CA LEU A 95 -4.80 -9.93 0.67
C LEU A 95 -4.27 -8.50 0.73
N ASP A 96 -5.16 -7.55 0.46
CA ASP A 96 -4.92 -6.15 0.82
C ASP A 96 -4.64 -5.98 2.32
N ARG A 97 -4.07 -4.83 2.69
CA ARG A 97 -3.66 -4.50 4.06
C ARG A 97 -4.79 -4.59 5.10
N ASN A 98 -6.03 -4.45 4.68
CA ASN A 98 -7.22 -4.51 5.54
C ASN A 98 -7.95 -5.87 5.43
N GLY A 99 -7.60 -6.71 4.46
CA GLY A 99 -8.23 -7.99 4.17
C GLY A 99 -9.72 -7.87 3.87
N LEU A 100 -10.05 -6.97 2.95
CA LEU A 100 -11.44 -6.63 2.60
C LEU A 100 -12.10 -7.69 1.69
N ARG A 101 -11.31 -8.62 1.15
CA ARG A 101 -11.80 -9.77 0.37
C ARG A 101 -11.53 -11.09 1.11
N PRO A 102 -12.47 -12.04 1.10
CA PRO A 102 -12.25 -13.33 1.70
C PRO A 102 -11.34 -14.19 0.81
N ALA A 103 -10.40 -14.90 1.44
CA ALA A 103 -9.68 -16.00 0.82
C ALA A 103 -9.48 -17.12 1.86
N ARG A 104 -9.87 -18.33 1.51
CA ARG A 104 -9.76 -19.52 2.34
C ARG A 104 -8.99 -20.58 1.57
N TYR A 105 -8.14 -21.32 2.27
CA TYR A 105 -7.46 -22.44 1.67
C TYR A 105 -7.53 -23.68 2.55
N ILE A 106 -7.47 -24.82 1.89
CA ILE A 106 -7.30 -26.12 2.54
C ILE A 106 -6.06 -26.82 1.97
N VAL A 107 -5.42 -27.62 2.82
CA VAL A 107 -4.32 -28.50 2.45
C VAL A 107 -4.75 -29.92 2.74
N THR A 108 -4.61 -30.81 1.77
CA THR A 108 -4.93 -32.23 1.90
C THR A 108 -3.68 -33.08 2.18
N ASP A 109 -3.88 -34.35 2.54
CA ASP A 109 -2.83 -35.32 2.82
C ASP A 109 -2.14 -35.87 1.56
N ASP A 110 -2.73 -35.62 0.38
CA ASP A 110 -2.15 -35.83 -0.95
C ASP A 110 -1.53 -34.54 -1.53
N ASP A 111 -1.13 -33.60 -0.68
CA ASP A 111 -0.40 -32.35 -0.98
C ASP A 111 -1.12 -31.36 -1.91
N PHE A 112 -2.43 -31.49 -2.11
CA PHE A 112 -3.20 -30.47 -2.81
C PHE A 112 -3.45 -29.26 -1.91
N VAL A 113 -3.22 -28.07 -2.48
CA VAL A 113 -3.64 -26.79 -1.89
C VAL A 113 -4.77 -26.22 -2.73
N ILE A 114 -5.93 -26.05 -2.11
CA ILE A 114 -7.10 -25.47 -2.78
C ILE A 114 -7.39 -24.13 -2.11
N LEU A 115 -7.25 -23.03 -2.85
CA LEU A 115 -7.58 -21.68 -2.41
C LEU A 115 -8.80 -21.16 -3.18
N ALA A 116 -9.75 -20.59 -2.47
CA ALA A 116 -10.93 -19.95 -3.06
C ALA A 116 -11.43 -18.80 -2.18
N SER A 117 -12.29 -17.95 -2.74
CA SER A 117 -12.97 -16.88 -2.00
C SER A 117 -13.91 -17.44 -0.92
N GLU A 118 -14.46 -18.62 -1.15
CA GLU A 118 -15.42 -19.30 -0.28
C GLU A 118 -14.94 -20.70 0.14
N ALA A 119 -15.48 -21.22 1.25
CA ALA A 119 -15.21 -22.60 1.65
C ALA A 119 -16.25 -23.52 1.01
N GLY A 120 -15.84 -24.74 0.62
CA GLY A 120 -16.74 -25.73 0.04
C GLY A 120 -17.00 -25.58 -1.46
N VAL A 121 -16.17 -24.80 -2.17
CA VAL A 121 -16.27 -24.63 -3.63
C VAL A 121 -16.02 -25.95 -4.39
N LEU A 122 -15.13 -26.80 -3.87
CA LEU A 122 -14.84 -28.13 -4.40
C LEU A 122 -15.17 -29.21 -3.36
N PRO A 123 -15.70 -30.37 -3.78
CA PRO A 123 -15.93 -31.50 -2.88
C PRO A 123 -14.60 -32.12 -2.48
N VAL A 124 -14.27 -32.06 -1.19
CA VAL A 124 -13.04 -32.63 -0.61
C VAL A 124 -13.43 -33.48 0.60
N GLU A 125 -12.96 -34.73 0.65
CA GLU A 125 -13.24 -35.64 1.76
C GLU A 125 -12.61 -35.11 3.06
N GLU A 126 -13.42 -34.93 4.12
CA GLU A 126 -12.97 -34.30 5.38
C GLU A 126 -11.75 -35.01 6.00
N LYS A 127 -11.69 -36.34 5.91
CA LYS A 127 -10.58 -37.14 6.44
C LYS A 127 -9.24 -36.88 5.75
N LYS A 128 -9.25 -36.34 4.53
CA LYS A 128 -8.03 -35.97 3.79
C LYS A 128 -7.52 -34.58 4.19
N VAL A 129 -8.33 -33.77 4.85
CA VAL A 129 -7.96 -32.37 5.12
C VAL A 129 -7.00 -32.29 6.30
N VAL A 130 -5.74 -31.93 6.01
CA VAL A 130 -4.69 -31.71 7.00
C VAL A 130 -4.80 -30.32 7.61
N LYS A 131 -5.18 -29.31 6.81
CA LYS A 131 -5.30 -27.92 7.27
C LYS A 131 -6.47 -27.21 6.61
N LYS A 132 -7.20 -26.44 7.41
CA LYS A 132 -8.17 -25.44 6.94
C LYS A 132 -7.79 -24.09 7.49
N TRP A 133 -7.69 -23.08 6.64
CA TRP A 133 -7.27 -21.76 7.07
C TRP A 133 -7.93 -20.65 6.25
N ARG A 134 -7.83 -19.42 6.77
CA ARG A 134 -8.20 -18.19 6.07
C ARG A 134 -6.98 -17.29 5.93
N LEU A 135 -6.78 -16.72 4.76
CA LEU A 135 -5.74 -15.72 4.57
C LEU A 135 -6.07 -14.51 5.43
N GLN A 136 -5.06 -13.97 6.10
CA GLN A 136 -5.22 -12.84 7.03
C GLN A 136 -4.69 -11.57 6.36
N PRO A 137 -5.22 -10.38 6.72
CA PRO A 137 -4.68 -9.11 6.24
C PRO A 137 -3.17 -9.07 6.44
N GLY A 138 -2.45 -8.68 5.38
CA GLY A 138 -0.99 -8.60 5.40
C GLY A 138 -0.24 -9.93 5.34
N ARG A 139 -0.90 -11.10 5.44
CA ARG A 139 -0.21 -12.41 5.33
C ARG A 139 -0.21 -12.95 3.91
N MET A 140 0.90 -13.56 3.54
CA MET A 140 1.09 -14.24 2.26
C MET A 140 1.05 -15.76 2.44
N LEU A 141 0.35 -16.44 1.53
CA LEU A 141 0.53 -17.86 1.26
C LEU A 141 1.51 -17.96 0.09
N LEU A 142 2.57 -18.74 0.24
CA LEU A 142 3.51 -19.02 -0.86
C LEU A 142 3.80 -20.52 -0.88
N ILE A 143 3.68 -21.10 -2.07
CA ILE A 143 4.01 -22.49 -2.36
C ILE A 143 5.20 -22.44 -3.30
N ASP A 144 6.30 -23.04 -2.88
CA ASP A 144 7.48 -23.18 -3.73
C ASP A 144 7.49 -24.59 -4.32
N MET A 145 7.36 -24.67 -5.65
CA MET A 145 7.28 -25.95 -6.35
C MET A 145 8.64 -26.63 -6.49
N GLU A 146 9.74 -25.91 -6.32
CA GLU A 146 11.10 -26.47 -6.37
C GLU A 146 11.51 -27.03 -5.01
N GLU A 147 11.19 -26.32 -3.93
CA GLU A 147 11.38 -26.82 -2.57
C GLU A 147 10.31 -27.83 -2.16
N GLY A 148 9.19 -27.88 -2.89
CA GLY A 148 8.08 -28.81 -2.66
C GLY A 148 7.36 -28.54 -1.33
N ARG A 149 7.24 -27.28 -0.91
CA ARG A 149 6.64 -26.91 0.38
C ARG A 149 5.90 -25.59 0.36
N ILE A 150 5.04 -25.41 1.37
CA ILE A 150 4.46 -24.12 1.71
C ILE A 150 5.48 -23.33 2.55
N VAL A 151 5.93 -22.18 2.05
CA VAL A 151 6.83 -21.28 2.76
C VAL A 151 6.02 -20.38 3.69
N SER A 152 6.47 -20.21 4.93
CA SER A 152 5.73 -19.42 5.91
C SER A 152 5.86 -17.91 5.66
N ASP A 153 4.80 -17.14 5.93
CA ASP A 153 4.80 -15.68 5.84
C ASP A 153 5.98 -15.03 6.59
N GLU A 154 6.27 -15.53 7.78
CA GLU A 154 7.35 -15.02 8.63
C GLU A 154 8.72 -15.24 7.99
N GLU A 155 8.93 -16.41 7.40
CA GLU A 155 10.17 -16.77 6.71
C GLU A 155 10.38 -15.89 5.48
N ILE A 156 9.37 -15.78 4.60
CA ILE A 156 9.40 -14.96 3.38
C ILE A 156 9.80 -13.52 3.73
N LYS A 157 9.05 -12.91 4.65
CA LYS A 157 9.24 -11.51 5.00
C LYS A 157 10.52 -11.26 5.74
N SER A 158 10.97 -12.19 6.59
CA SER A 158 12.24 -12.04 7.31
C SER A 158 13.43 -12.14 6.36
N GLN A 159 13.42 -13.08 5.41
CA GLN A 159 14.47 -13.19 4.39
C GLN A 159 14.56 -11.93 3.54
N ILE A 160 13.42 -11.41 3.08
CA ILE A 160 13.37 -10.20 2.24
C ILE A 160 13.79 -8.96 3.04
N ALA A 161 13.27 -8.77 4.25
CA ALA A 161 13.59 -7.63 5.09
C ALA A 161 15.05 -7.58 5.54
N GLN A 162 15.73 -8.73 5.59
CA GLN A 162 17.15 -8.82 5.97
C GLN A 162 18.09 -8.84 4.76
N LYS A 163 17.58 -8.87 3.53
CA LYS A 163 18.38 -8.95 2.31
C LYS A 163 19.32 -7.75 2.12
N HIS A 164 18.90 -6.58 2.60
CA HIS A 164 19.66 -5.34 2.50
C HIS A 164 19.59 -4.54 3.82
N PRO A 165 20.56 -3.64 4.07
CA PRO A 165 20.61 -2.86 5.32
C PRO A 165 19.65 -1.66 5.27
N TYR A 166 18.34 -1.90 5.10
CA TYR A 166 17.32 -0.87 4.91
C TYR A 166 17.33 0.21 6.00
N LYS A 167 17.50 -0.19 7.27
CA LYS A 167 17.57 0.74 8.40
C LYS A 167 18.72 1.75 8.27
N GLN A 168 19.86 1.30 7.76
CA GLN A 168 21.02 2.17 7.52
C GLN A 168 20.77 3.10 6.33
N TRP A 169 20.13 2.62 5.27
CA TRP A 169 19.76 3.47 4.14
C TRP A 169 18.82 4.58 4.59
N LEU A 170 17.75 4.24 5.30
CA LEU A 170 16.82 5.22 5.85
C LEU A 170 17.52 6.26 6.72
N SER A 171 18.37 5.83 7.67
CA SER A 171 19.09 6.77 8.54
C SER A 171 20.01 7.72 7.77
N ASN A 172 20.52 7.30 6.62
CA ASN A 172 21.46 8.08 5.82
C ASN A 172 20.76 9.03 4.84
N THR A 173 19.52 8.72 4.42
CA THR A 173 18.85 9.43 3.32
C THR A 173 17.57 10.16 3.73
N GLN A 174 16.96 9.80 4.87
CA GLN A 174 15.69 10.37 5.32
C GLN A 174 15.92 11.56 6.26
N LEU A 175 15.13 12.61 6.09
CA LEU A 175 15.05 13.75 7.00
C LEU A 175 13.62 13.84 7.55
N ILE A 176 13.48 13.72 8.86
CA ILE A 176 12.19 13.86 9.56
C ILE A 176 12.03 15.34 9.92
N LEU A 177 11.06 16.02 9.33
CA LEU A 177 10.87 17.47 9.50
C LEU A 177 10.46 17.83 10.93
N GLU A 178 9.73 16.93 11.59
CA GLU A 178 9.27 17.07 12.97
C GLU A 178 10.42 17.11 13.98
N ASP A 179 11.58 16.52 13.63
CA ASP A 179 12.79 16.51 14.46
C ASP A 179 13.66 17.75 14.24
N LEU A 180 13.36 18.57 13.23
CA LEU A 180 14.11 19.79 12.94
C LEU A 180 13.69 20.92 13.90
N ASN A 181 14.65 21.79 14.22
CA ASN A 181 14.38 22.96 15.03
C ASN A 181 13.32 23.85 14.35
N PRO A 182 12.28 24.30 15.07
CA PRO A 182 11.27 25.18 14.51
C PRO A 182 11.94 26.47 14.04
N VAL A 183 11.60 26.88 12.82
CA VAL A 183 12.08 28.13 12.23
C VAL A 183 11.08 29.23 12.58
N GLU A 184 11.58 30.37 13.06
CA GLU A 184 10.74 31.54 13.30
C GLU A 184 9.99 31.94 12.01
N PRO A 185 8.65 32.04 12.05
CA PRO A 185 7.88 32.44 10.89
C PRO A 185 8.37 33.80 10.38
N ARG A 186 8.56 33.91 9.06
CA ARG A 186 8.95 35.17 8.45
C ARG A 186 7.89 36.24 8.77
N ALA A 187 8.34 37.41 9.20
CA ALA A 187 7.44 38.54 9.48
C ALA A 187 6.51 38.79 8.29
N LEU A 188 5.20 38.87 8.55
CA LEU A 188 4.19 39.15 7.54
C LEU A 188 4.52 40.47 6.85
N ARG A 189 4.49 40.47 5.51
CA ARG A 189 4.51 41.73 4.76
C ARG A 189 3.31 42.56 5.17
N LYS A 190 3.52 43.85 5.46
CA LYS A 190 2.48 44.82 5.85
C LYS A 190 2.09 45.77 4.71
N ASP A 191 2.50 45.43 3.49
CA ASP A 191 2.29 46.21 2.26
C ASP A 191 0.83 46.19 1.76
N VAL A 192 0.05 45.18 2.15
CA VAL A 192 -1.36 45.02 1.78
C VAL A 192 -2.16 44.60 3.00
N SER A 193 -3.38 45.11 3.15
CA SER A 193 -4.26 44.75 4.27
C SER A 193 -4.68 43.28 4.21
N LEU A 194 -5.05 42.71 5.35
CA LEU A 194 -5.56 41.33 5.42
C LEU A 194 -6.85 41.17 4.60
N LEU A 195 -7.74 42.15 4.65
CA LEU A 195 -9.03 42.12 3.96
C LEU A 195 -8.85 42.11 2.44
N ASP A 196 -7.96 42.94 1.91
CA ASP A 196 -7.69 42.99 0.46
C ASP A 196 -7.09 41.66 -0.02
N ARG A 197 -6.24 41.02 0.79
CA ARG A 197 -5.72 39.67 0.50
C ARG A 197 -6.83 38.63 0.52
N GLN A 198 -7.67 38.63 1.55
CA GLN A 198 -8.81 37.73 1.67
C GLN A 198 -9.75 37.85 0.47
N GLN A 199 -10.10 39.07 0.08
CA GLN A 199 -10.93 39.34 -1.09
C GLN A 199 -10.27 38.91 -2.40
N SER A 200 -8.96 39.13 -2.55
CA SER A 200 -8.22 38.70 -3.75
C SER A 200 -8.21 37.17 -3.93
N PHE A 201 -8.29 36.41 -2.84
CA PHE A 201 -8.41 34.95 -2.86
C PHE A 201 -9.86 34.45 -2.71
N GLY A 202 -10.86 35.35 -2.77
CA GLY A 202 -12.27 34.99 -2.74
C GLY A 202 -12.81 34.56 -1.37
N TYR A 203 -12.08 34.80 -0.27
CA TYR A 203 -12.59 34.50 1.07
C TYR A 203 -13.79 35.38 1.42
N SER A 204 -14.89 34.73 1.79
CA SER A 204 -16.11 35.35 2.27
C SER A 204 -16.13 35.46 3.81
N GLN A 205 -17.10 36.22 4.30
CA GLN A 205 -17.39 36.23 5.75
C GLN A 205 -17.88 34.86 6.24
N GLU A 206 -18.49 34.08 5.36
CA GLU A 206 -18.95 32.72 5.67
C GLU A 206 -17.76 31.78 5.87
N ASP A 207 -16.75 31.84 4.99
CA ASP A 207 -15.54 31.03 5.12
C ASP A 207 -14.81 31.29 6.44
N THR A 208 -14.66 32.57 6.80
CA THR A 208 -13.94 32.95 8.02
C THR A 208 -14.75 32.61 9.29
N LYS A 209 -16.06 32.80 9.27
CA LYS A 209 -16.92 32.61 10.45
C LYS A 209 -17.36 31.17 10.65
N LEU A 210 -17.66 30.43 9.58
CA LEU A 210 -18.21 29.08 9.66
C LEU A 210 -17.15 28.00 9.47
N LEU A 211 -16.12 28.22 8.64
CA LEU A 211 -15.09 27.22 8.36
C LEU A 211 -13.83 27.44 9.20
N MET A 212 -13.35 28.68 9.34
CA MET A 212 -12.10 28.96 10.06
C MET A 212 -12.26 29.11 11.58
N SER A 213 -13.33 29.77 12.04
CA SER A 213 -13.52 30.05 13.47
C SER A 213 -13.59 28.80 14.37
N PRO A 214 -14.24 27.68 13.96
CA PRO A 214 -14.20 26.42 14.73
C PRO A 214 -12.80 25.85 14.87
N ASN A 215 -11.96 26.00 13.85
CA ASN A 215 -10.58 25.48 13.85
C ASN A 215 -9.61 26.34 14.68
N GLY A 216 -9.92 27.63 14.90
CA GLY A 216 -9.00 28.57 15.57
C GLY A 216 -9.22 28.76 17.08
N TYR A 217 -10.46 28.70 17.57
CA TYR A 217 -10.79 29.12 18.95
C TYR A 217 -11.08 27.96 19.92
N ASN A 218 -11.53 26.81 19.42
CA ASN A 218 -11.78 25.58 20.18
C ASN A 218 -11.45 24.40 19.28
N TRP A 219 -10.17 24.05 19.16
CA TRP A 219 -9.75 22.89 18.37
C TRP A 219 -10.33 21.61 18.98
N SER A 220 -11.47 21.15 18.47
CA SER A 220 -12.03 19.82 18.74
C SER A 220 -11.47 18.76 17.78
N GLY A 221 -10.65 19.16 16.81
CA GLY A 221 -10.14 18.28 15.74
C GLY A 221 -11.21 17.81 14.74
N SER A 222 -12.40 18.41 14.75
CA SER A 222 -13.53 18.01 13.88
C SER A 222 -13.98 19.16 12.99
N HIS A 223 -14.18 18.87 11.70
CA HIS A 223 -14.86 19.79 10.78
C HIS A 223 -16.33 19.96 11.21
N ARG A 224 -16.92 21.10 10.87
CA ARG A 224 -18.33 21.37 11.15
C ARG A 224 -19.22 20.32 10.45
N LEU A 225 -20.20 19.80 11.18
CA LEU A 225 -21.25 18.93 10.65
C LEU A 225 -22.55 19.75 10.50
N ASP A 226 -23.04 19.89 9.28
CA ASP A 226 -24.31 20.55 8.98
C ASP A 226 -25.41 19.52 8.67
N GLY A 227 -26.64 19.80 9.10
CA GLY A 227 -27.78 18.87 9.06
C GLY A 227 -28.72 19.02 7.85
N TYR A 228 -28.44 19.94 6.93
CA TYR A 228 -29.26 20.20 5.74
C TYR A 228 -28.40 20.10 4.47
N GLY A 229 -28.97 19.59 3.38
CA GLY A 229 -28.26 19.42 2.10
C GLY A 229 -27.90 20.75 1.44
N TYR A 230 -26.87 20.74 0.58
CA TYR A 230 -26.44 21.91 -0.19
C TYR A 230 -27.55 22.40 -1.11
N ALA A 231 -28.06 23.60 -0.84
CA ALA A 231 -28.91 24.36 -1.75
C ALA A 231 -28.13 25.59 -2.22
N ASP A 232 -27.26 25.39 -3.22
CA ASP A 232 -26.65 26.51 -3.93
C ASP A 232 -27.71 27.12 -4.84
N PHE A 233 -28.26 28.26 -4.42
CA PHE A 233 -29.01 29.12 -5.32
C PHE A 233 -28.01 29.82 -6.23
N GLY A 234 -27.70 29.18 -7.36
CA GLY A 234 -26.92 29.79 -8.42
C GLY A 234 -27.53 31.14 -8.79
N HIS A 235 -26.79 32.21 -8.51
CA HIS A 235 -27.13 33.54 -9.00
C HIS A 235 -26.89 33.57 -10.51
N VAL A 236 -27.98 33.75 -11.27
CA VAL A 236 -27.99 34.18 -12.68
C VAL A 236 -27.64 35.66 -12.75
#